data_AF-A0A1V6AN01-F1
#
_entry.id   AF-A0A1V6AN01-F1
#
_cell.length_a   1.000
_cell.length_b   1.000
_cell.length_c   1.000
_cell.angle_alpha   90.00
_cell.angle_beta   90.00
_cell.angle_gamma   90.00
#
_symmetry.space_group_name_H-M   'P 1'
#
loop_
_entity.id
_entity.type
_entity.pdbx_description
1 polymer ?
#
loop_
_entity_poly.entity_id
_entity_poly.type
_entity_poly.pdbx_seq_one_letter_code
_entity_poly.pdbx_strand_id
1 'polypeptide(L)' 'MIYPMMMKVDFKSVKNVGKKPKGLYVTWIANWLIKPFTMYALASFFLFVVFKNLVTPDLAKDYLARAILHGAALAGMI' A
#
# COMPACT_ATOMS: atom_id res chain seq x y z
N MET A 1 13.01 4.51 12.56
CA MET A 1 12.04 5.52 13.04
C MET A 1 10.79 4.93 13.73
N ILE A 2 10.63 3.60 13.78
CA ILE A 2 9.47 2.93 14.41
C ILE A 2 9.43 3.08 15.95
N TYR A 3 10.61 3.13 16.60
CA TYR A 3 10.75 3.16 18.05
C TYR A 3 9.97 4.29 18.77
N PRO A 4 10.10 5.58 18.37
CA PRO A 4 9.35 6.67 19.01
C PRO A 4 7.83 6.62 18.79
N MET A 5 7.35 5.93 17.75
CA MET A 5 5.91 5.78 17.49
C MET A 5 5.29 4.72 18.42
N MET A 6 6.01 3.62 18.65
CA MET A 6 5.58 2.57 19.59
C MET A 6 5.45 3.08 21.02
N MET A 7 6.35 3.98 21.45
CA MET A 7 6.27 4.58 22.80
C MET A 7 5.03 5.44 23.03
N LYS A 8 4.38 5.92 21.96
CA LYS A 8 3.15 6.72 22.03
C LYS A 8 1.88 5.87 22.09
N VAL A 9 1.98 4.54 21.92
CA VAL A 9 0.84 3.64 21.92
C VAL A 9 0.43 3.32 23.36
N ASP A 10 -0.77 3.75 23.76
CA ASP A 10 -1.37 3.40 25.04
C ASP A 10 -2.07 2.02 24.95
N PHE A 11 -1.59 1.05 25.73
CA PHE A 11 -2.12 -0.32 25.77
C PHE A 11 -3.60 -0.41 26.22
N LYS A 12 -4.10 0.57 26.99
CA LYS A 12 -5.51 0.66 27.39
C LYS A 12 -6.40 1.03 26.20
N SER A 13 -5.89 1.81 25.26
CA SER A 13 -6.58 2.14 24.00
C SER A 13 -6.64 0.93 23.07
N VAL A 14 -5.59 0.10 23.00
CA VAL A 14 -5.55 -1.12 22.18
C VAL A 14 -6.70 -2.09 22.54
N LYS A 15 -6.99 -2.28 23.83
CA LYS A 15 -8.10 -3.13 24.29
C LYS A 15 -9.49 -2.63 23.85
N ASN A 16 -9.63 -1.32 23.62
CA ASN A 16 -10.90 -0.71 23.19
C ASN A 16 -11.07 -0.66 21.66
N VAL A 17 -10.02 -0.93 20.87
CA VAL A 17 -10.07 -0.91 19.39
C VAL A 17 -11.13 -1.88 18.85
N GLY A 18 -11.34 -3.02 19.52
CA GLY A 18 -12.37 -4.00 19.15
C GLY A 18 -13.81 -3.52 19.32
N LYS A 19 -14.06 -2.42 20.06
CA LYS A 19 -15.42 -1.88 20.27
C LYS A 19 -15.96 -1.12 19.05
N LYS A 20 -15.09 -0.64 18.16
CA LYS A 20 -15.47 0.11 16.94
C LYS A 20 -14.64 -0.37 15.74
N PRO A 21 -14.82 -1.62 15.30
CA PRO A 21 -13.93 -2.23 14.32
C PRO A 21 -14.19 -1.75 12.88
N LYS A 22 -15.34 -1.13 12.60
CA LYS A 22 -15.73 -0.65 11.25
C LYS A 22 -14.66 0.25 10.62
N GLY A 23 -14.12 1.21 11.38
CA GLY A 23 -13.07 2.10 10.89
C GLY A 23 -11.76 1.36 10.61
N LEU A 24 -11.42 0.37 11.45
CA LEU A 24 -10.22 -0.45 11.27
C LEU A 24 -10.31 -1.30 9.99
N TYR A 25 -11.47 -1.91 9.73
CA TYR A 25 -11.70 -2.69 8.52
C TYR A 25 -11.65 -1.83 7.27
N VAL A 26 -12.30 -0.66 7.26
CA VAL A 26 -12.27 0.25 6.10
C VAL A 26 -10.83 0.68 5.81
N THR A 27 -10.07 1.08 6.83
CA THR A 27 -8.66 1.48 6.65
C THR A 27 -7.80 0.31 6.20
N TRP A 28 -7.99 -0.89 6.75
CA TRP A 28 -7.24 -2.08 6.36
C TRP A 28 -7.52 -2.47 4.91
N ILE A 29 -8.80 -2.54 4.51
CA ILE A 29 -9.22 -2.84 3.13
C ILE A 29 -8.71 -1.77 2.18
N ALA A 30 -8.82 -0.49 2.53
CA ALA A 30 -8.34 0.59 1.67
C ALA A 30 -6.82 0.53 1.47
N ASN A 31 -6.06 0.30 2.55
CA ASN A 31 -4.59 0.31 2.49
C ASN A 31 -4.00 -0.96 1.87
N TRP A 32 -4.61 -2.13 2.09
CA TRP A 32 -4.07 -3.42 1.63
C TRP A 32 -4.74 -3.96 0.38
N LEU A 33 -5.98 -3.57 0.09
CA LEU A 33 -6.71 -4.07 -1.07
C LEU A 33 -6.83 -2.99 -2.13
N ILE A 34 -7.39 -1.84 -1.81
CA ILE A 34 -7.66 -0.82 -2.83
C ILE A 34 -6.34 -0.26 -3.37
N LYS A 35 -5.45 0.18 -2.49
CA LYS A 35 -4.20 0.86 -2.88
C LYS A 35 -3.28 0.01 -3.80
N PRO A 36 -2.89 -1.24 -3.47
CA PRO A 36 -2.01 -2.01 -4.35
C PRO A 36 -2.69 -2.44 -5.66
N PHE A 37 -3.99 -2.73 -5.65
CA PHE A 37 -4.70 -3.10 -6.88
C PHE A 37 -4.86 -1.92 -7.83
N THR A 38 -5.19 -0.74 -7.32
CA THR A 38 -5.23 0.48 -8.13
C THR A 38 -3.83 0.79 -8.69
N MET A 39 -2.78 0.61 -7.88
CA MET A 39 -1.39 0.80 -8.32
C MET A 39 -1.01 -0.17 -9.44
N TYR A 40 -1.38 -1.46 -9.32
CA TYR A 40 -1.16 -2.46 -10.37
C TYR A 40 -1.91 -2.13 -11.66
N ALA A 41 -3.20 -1.80 -11.56
CA ALA A 41 -4.03 -1.48 -12.71
C ALA A 41 -3.47 -0.26 -13.48
N LEU A 42 -3.09 0.79 -12.74
CA LEU A 42 -2.51 1.98 -13.35
C LEU A 42 -1.12 1.68 -13.96
N ALA A 43 -0.21 1.07 -13.19
CA ALA A 43 1.15 0.78 -13.65
C ALA A 43 1.14 -0.17 -14.86
N SER A 44 0.33 -1.23 -14.83
CA SER A 44 0.23 -2.17 -15.95
C SER A 44 -0.34 -1.51 -17.21
N PHE A 45 -1.38 -0.69 -17.07
CA PHE A 45 -1.97 0.02 -18.20
C PHE A 45 -0.94 0.92 -18.88
N PHE A 46 -0.22 1.75 -18.12
CA PHE A 46 0.78 2.63 -18.70
C PHE A 46 1.98 1.86 -19.25
N LEU A 47 2.53 0.88 -18.52
CA LEU A 47 3.75 0.19 -18.93
C LEU A 47 3.54 -0.79 -20.09
N PHE A 48 2.40 -1.48 -20.16
CA PHE A 48 2.15 -2.52 -21.18
C PHE A 48 1.23 -2.09 -22.32
N VAL A 49 0.43 -1.02 -22.16
CA VAL A 49 -0.46 -0.51 -23.22
C VAL A 49 0.10 0.78 -23.82
N VAL A 50 0.35 1.81 -22.99
CA VAL A 50 0.74 3.15 -23.48
C VAL A 50 2.21 3.20 -23.88
N PHE A 51 3.10 2.68 -23.04
CA PHE A 51 4.56 2.77 -23.19
C PHE A 51 5.20 1.49 -23.74
N LYS A 52 4.41 0.59 -24.33
CA LYS A 52 4.88 -0.70 -24.86
C LYS A 52 6.08 -0.61 -25.81
N ASN A 53 6.13 0.46 -26.62
CA ASN A 53 7.20 0.67 -27.61
C ASN A 53 8.39 1.48 -27.06
N LEU A 54 8.26 2.06 -25.86
CA LEU A 54 9.27 2.90 -25.22
C LEU A 54 10.04 2.16 -24.12
N VAL A 55 9.46 1.09 -23.56
CA VAL A 55 10.04 0.34 -22.43
C VAL A 55 10.19 -1.13 -22.80
N THR A 56 11.37 -1.72 -22.53
CA THR A 56 11.59 -3.16 -22.71
C THR A 56 10.74 -3.97 -21.72
N PRO A 57 10.26 -5.16 -22.12
CA PRO A 57 9.36 -5.97 -21.28
C PRO A 57 9.99 -6.40 -19.94
N ASP A 58 11.32 -6.44 -19.86
CA ASP A 58 12.05 -6.74 -18.64
C ASP A 58 12.00 -5.55 -17.64
N LEU A 59 12.32 -4.34 -18.11
CA LEU A 59 12.23 -3.12 -17.33
C LEU A 59 10.78 -2.81 -16.90
N ALA A 60 9.79 -3.06 -17.76
CA ALA A 60 8.39 -2.87 -17.43
C ALA A 60 7.94 -3.75 -16.24
N LYS A 61 8.43 -5.00 -16.15
CA LYS A 61 8.15 -5.88 -15.01
C LYS A 61 8.78 -5.39 -13.73
N ASP A 62 10.03 -4.94 -13.79
CA ASP A 62 10.73 -4.38 -12.64
C ASP A 62 10.07 -3.11 -12.11
N TYR A 63 9.67 -2.20 -12.99
CA TYR A 63 8.95 -0.98 -12.61
C TYR A 63 7.57 -1.28 -12.04
N LEU A 64 6.86 -2.26 -12.62
CA LEU A 64 5.57 -2.71 -12.10
C LEU A 64 5.72 -3.32 -10.69
N ALA A 65 6.72 -4.17 -10.47
CA ALA A 65 6.99 -4.76 -9.16
C ALA A 65 7.31 -3.69 -8.10
N ARG A 66 8.17 -2.72 -8.45
CA ARG A 66 8.50 -1.58 -7.56
C ARG A 66 7.28 -0.72 -7.25
N ALA A 67 6.43 -0.44 -8.25
CA ALA A 67 5.21 0.34 -8.06
C ALA A 67 4.26 -0.35 -7.07
N ILE A 68 3.98 -1.64 -7.26
CA ILE A 68 3.11 -2.42 -6.36
C ILE A 68 3.69 -2.46 -4.95
N LEU A 69 5.00 -2.70 -4.80
CA LEU A 69 5.67 -2.74 -3.50
C LEU A 69 5.52 -1.41 -2.75
N HIS A 70 5.61 -0.30 -3.46
CA HIS A 70 5.38 1.03 -2.90
C HIS A 70 3.90 1.28 -2.55
N GLY A 71 2.98 0.78 -3.38
CA GLY A 71 1.55 0.83 -3.12
C GLY A 71 1.14 0.02 -1.90
N ALA A 72 1.79 -1.11 -1.65
CA ALA A 72 1.58 -1.98 -0.49
C ALA A 72 2.27 -1.48 0.80
N ALA A 73 3.10 -0.44 0.73
CA ALA A 73 3.78 0.12 1.90
C ALA A 73 2.75 0.70 2.90
N LEU A 74 2.96 0.39 4.19
CA LEU A 74 2.08 0.82 5.28
C LEU A 74 2.06 2.35 5.37
N ALA A 75 0.91 2.96 5.05
CA ALA A 75 0.74 4.40 5.18
C ALA A 75 0.75 4.78 6.67
N GLY A 76 1.84 5.40 7.13
CA GLY A 76 1.98 5.90 8.50
C GLY A 76 3.25 5.48 9.25
N MET A 77 4.19 4.77 8.62
CA MET A 77 5.48 4.39 9.25
C MET A 77 6.67 5.33 8.94
N ILE A 78 6.39 6.51 8.38
CA ILE A 78 7.38 7.56 8.07
C ILE A 78 7.04 8.80 8.91
#